data_AF-A0A7X8F4H9-F1
#
_entry.id   AF-A0A7X8F4H9-F1
#
_cell.length_a   1.000
_cell.length_b   1.000
_cell.length_c   1.000
_cell.angle_alpha   90.00
_cell.angle_beta   90.00
_cell.angle_gamma   90.00
#
_symmetry.space_group_name_H-M   'P 1'
#
loop_
_entity.id
_entity.type
_entity.pdbx_description
1 polymer ?
#
loop_
_entity_poly.entity_id
_entity_poly.type
_entity_poly.pdbx_seq_one_letter_code
_entity_poly.pdbx_strand_id
1 'polypeptide(L)'
;MQLTEIGKFADECVQKIETHYDDVEIPLYVIMPNHVHMIICIDGKYAEMGMGNGNGNGNVETKMGCGHVETEHAPSLPQRASSSKNTNDKMRTIARSKGRLSSVVGSIKSAVTRYANENNISFKWQTRFHDRIIRNQNELNRIAQHIENNPCNWKTDDHY
;
A
#
# COMPACT_ATOMS: atom_id res chain seq x y z
N MET A 1 11.67 -17.73 -11.86
CA MET A 1 10.52 -18.22 -11.08
C MET A 1 9.27 -18.05 -11.93
N GLN A 2 8.31 -18.99 -11.89
CA GLN A 2 7.01 -18.81 -12.54
C GLN A 2 5.96 -18.49 -11.46
N LEU A 3 5.23 -17.39 -11.63
CA LEU A 3 4.14 -17.01 -10.71
C LEU A 3 2.94 -17.93 -10.91
N THR A 4 2.30 -18.29 -9.80
CA THR A 4 0.97 -18.93 -9.82
C THR A 4 -0.07 -17.96 -10.39
N GLU A 5 -1.22 -18.47 -10.79
CA GLU A 5 -2.33 -17.62 -11.27
C GLU A 5 -2.74 -16.59 -10.21
N ILE A 6 -2.82 -17.01 -8.95
CA ILE A 6 -3.08 -16.13 -7.81
C ILE A 6 -1.96 -15.09 -7.65
N GLY A 7 -0.70 -15.49 -7.83
CA GLY A 7 0.44 -14.59 -7.76
C GLY A 7 0.38 -13.49 -8.82
N LYS A 8 -0.05 -13.82 -10.04
CA LYS A 8 -0.26 -12.84 -11.12
C LYS A 8 -1.39 -11.86 -10.75
N PHE A 9 -2.49 -12.35 -10.21
CA PHE A 9 -3.58 -11.48 -9.79
C PHE A 9 -3.21 -10.60 -8.58
N ALA A 10 -2.38 -11.13 -7.67
CA ALA A 10 -1.83 -10.35 -6.56
C ALA A 10 -0.93 -9.22 -7.05
N ASP A 11 -0.12 -9.45 -8.09
CA ASP A 11 0.71 -8.42 -8.74
C ASP A 11 -0.15 -7.27 -9.28
N GLU A 12 -1.24 -7.60 -9.98
CA GLU A 12 -2.19 -6.60 -10.45
C GLU A 12 -2.84 -5.81 -9.31
N CYS A 13 -3.19 -6.47 -8.21
CA CYS A 13 -3.78 -5.79 -7.04
C CYS A 13 -2.80 -4.80 -6.41
N VAL A 14 -1.52 -5.16 -6.32
CA VAL A 14 -0.47 -4.29 -5.79
C VAL A 14 -0.25 -3.10 -6.70
N GLN A 15 -0.17 -3.29 -8.03
CA GLN A 15 -0.01 -2.18 -8.98
C GLN A 15 -1.19 -1.21 -8.98
N LYS A 16 -2.41 -1.70 -8.74
CA LYS A 16 -3.62 -0.87 -8.70
C LYS A 16 -3.76 -0.09 -7.39
N ILE A 17 -2.95 -0.37 -6.37
CA ILE A 17 -3.14 0.22 -5.03
C ILE A 17 -3.06 1.75 -5.02
N GLU A 18 -2.16 2.32 -5.82
CA GLU A 18 -1.93 3.76 -5.92
C GLU A 18 -3.14 4.48 -6.55
N THR A 19 -3.97 3.76 -7.30
CA THR A 19 -5.24 4.31 -7.83
C THR A 19 -6.35 4.38 -6.77
N HIS A 20 -6.23 3.60 -5.70
CA HIS A 20 -7.21 3.52 -4.62
C HIS A 20 -6.82 4.36 -3.39
N TYR A 21 -5.52 4.60 -3.22
CA TYR A 21 -4.96 5.33 -2.08
C TYR A 21 -3.99 6.40 -2.58
N ASP A 22 -4.39 7.66 -2.42
CA ASP A 22 -3.62 8.85 -2.83
C ASP A 22 -2.42 9.14 -1.92
N ASP A 23 -2.44 8.58 -0.71
CA ASP A 23 -1.44 8.76 0.34
C ASP A 23 -0.62 7.49 0.62
N VAL A 24 -0.65 6.51 -0.29
CA VAL A 24 0.07 5.23 -0.14
C VAL A 24 0.85 4.90 -1.41
N GLU A 25 2.11 4.51 -1.23
CA GLU A 25 3.02 4.09 -2.29
C GLU A 25 3.63 2.73 -1.93
N ILE A 26 3.80 1.85 -2.91
CA ILE A 26 4.47 0.55 -2.73
C ILE A 26 5.71 0.53 -3.63
N PRO A 27 6.81 1.18 -3.21
CA PRO A 27 8.00 1.37 -4.04
C PRO A 27 8.71 0.06 -4.41
N LEU A 28 8.60 -0.97 -3.57
CA LEU A 28 9.25 -2.25 -3.78
C LEU A 28 8.41 -3.39 -3.23
N TYR A 29 8.21 -4.42 -4.03
CA TYR A 29 7.55 -5.64 -3.61
C TYR A 29 8.05 -6.85 -4.40
N VAL A 30 7.90 -8.04 -3.80
CA VAL A 30 8.16 -9.32 -4.45
C VAL A 30 7.03 -10.29 -4.10
N ILE A 31 6.50 -10.95 -5.12
CA ILE A 31 5.47 -11.96 -5.00
C ILE A 31 6.10 -13.32 -5.29
N MET A 32 5.96 -14.22 -4.32
CA MET A 32 6.41 -15.60 -4.40
C MET A 32 5.18 -16.52 -4.38
N PRO A 33 5.30 -17.79 -4.81
CA PRO A 33 4.17 -18.72 -4.82
C PRO A 33 3.47 -18.90 -3.47
N ASN A 34 4.19 -18.77 -2.35
CA ASN A 34 3.67 -18.97 -0.99
C ASN A 34 3.56 -17.69 -0.15
N HIS A 35 4.27 -16.60 -0.48
CA HIS A 35 4.26 -15.37 0.32
C HIS A 35 4.52 -14.11 -0.52
N VAL A 36 4.29 -12.95 0.09
CA VAL A 36 4.51 -11.63 -0.54
C VAL A 36 5.27 -10.74 0.44
N HIS A 37 6.30 -10.06 -0.06
CA HIS A 37 7.01 -9.00 0.65
C HIS A 37 6.73 -7.66 -0.01
N MET A 38 6.44 -6.63 0.79
CA MET A 38 6.16 -5.27 0.30
C MET A 38 6.81 -4.25 1.25
N ILE A 39 7.41 -3.22 0.69
CA ILE A 39 7.72 -1.97 1.39
C ILE A 39 6.56 -1.03 1.08
N ILE A 40 5.91 -0.52 2.12
CA ILE A 40 4.74 0.37 1.98
C ILE A 40 5.07 1.70 2.66
N CYS A 41 4.93 2.78 1.91
CA CYS A 41 5.04 4.15 2.39
C CYS A 41 3.64 4.73 2.53
N ILE A 42 3.36 5.34 3.69
CA ILE A 42 2.08 5.96 4.02
C ILE A 42 2.36 7.39 4.43
N ASP A 43 1.62 8.35 3.89
CA ASP A 43 1.73 9.79 4.22
C ASP A 43 3.12 10.39 3.94
N GLY A 44 3.93 9.71 3.13
CA GLY A 44 5.26 10.13 2.72
C GLY A 44 5.49 9.75 1.27
N LYS A 45 5.85 10.73 0.44
CA LYS A 45 6.27 10.48 -0.94
C LYS A 45 7.66 9.87 -0.91
N TYR A 46 7.84 8.67 -1.46
CA TYR A 46 9.13 7.98 -1.46
C TYR A 46 10.25 8.82 -2.09
N ALA A 47 9.89 9.71 -3.02
CA ALA A 47 10.78 10.69 -3.65
C ALA A 47 11.55 11.59 -2.66
N GLU A 48 11.03 11.86 -1.46
CA GLU A 48 11.71 12.69 -0.45
C GLU A 48 12.68 11.87 0.43
N MET A 49 12.63 10.54 0.38
CA MET A 49 13.42 9.65 1.26
C MET A 49 14.81 9.28 0.72
N GLY A 50 15.31 9.97 -0.31
CA GLY A 50 16.76 10.02 -0.56
C GLY A 50 17.37 8.96 -1.49
N MET A 51 16.62 8.44 -2.48
CA MET A 51 17.22 7.86 -3.70
C MET A 51 17.22 8.90 -4.84
N GLY A 52 17.67 10.11 -4.54
CA GLY A 52 17.89 11.17 -5.52
C GLY A 52 19.23 10.96 -6.22
N ASN A 53 19.21 10.38 -7.42
CA ASN A 53 20.31 10.56 -8.35
C ASN A 53 20.32 12.05 -8.72
N GLY A 54 21.39 12.76 -8.37
CA GLY A 54 21.43 14.21 -8.50
C GLY A 54 21.33 14.67 -9.95
N ASN A 55 20.39 15.56 -10.25
CA ASN A 55 20.64 16.73 -11.08
C ASN A 55 19.47 17.73 -11.06
N GLY A 56 19.79 19.00 -10.78
CA GLY A 56 19.24 20.18 -11.46
C GLY A 56 17.76 20.55 -11.35
N ASN A 57 17.52 21.65 -10.62
CA ASN A 57 16.64 22.77 -10.97
C ASN A 57 15.27 22.50 -11.61
N GLY A 58 14.22 22.84 -10.87
CA GLY A 58 12.93 23.20 -11.45
C GLY A 58 11.90 23.52 -10.37
N ASN A 59 11.60 24.81 -10.20
CA ASN A 59 10.42 25.26 -9.46
C ASN A 59 9.17 24.54 -9.97
N VAL A 60 8.43 23.87 -9.10
CA VAL A 60 7.08 23.42 -9.42
C VAL A 60 6.14 23.79 -8.28
N GLU A 61 5.47 24.93 -8.44
CA GLU A 61 4.22 25.24 -7.75
C GLU A 61 3.18 24.18 -8.16
N THR A 62 2.99 23.15 -7.34
CA THR A 62 1.86 22.23 -7.55
C THR A 62 0.61 22.87 -6.94
N LYS A 63 -0.08 23.63 -7.79
CA LYS A 63 -1.45 24.10 -7.62
C LYS A 63 -2.34 23.00 -7.03
N MET A 64 -3.05 23.36 -5.96
CA MET A 64 -4.20 22.64 -5.44
C MET A 64 -5.21 22.40 -6.57
N GLY A 65 -5.50 21.14 -6.88
CA GLY A 65 -6.58 20.71 -7.76
C GLY A 65 -7.50 19.77 -6.99
N CYS A 66 -8.64 20.30 -6.54
CA CYS A 66 -9.72 19.56 -5.91
C CYS A 66 -10.46 18.73 -6.97
N GLY A 67 -10.26 17.42 -6.97
CA GLY A 67 -11.04 16.46 -7.78
C GLY A 67 -12.11 15.82 -6.93
N HIS A 68 -13.29 16.43 -6.92
CA HIS A 68 -14.52 15.93 -6.31
C HIS A 68 -14.95 14.64 -7.06
N VAL A 69 -14.98 13.50 -6.37
CA VAL A 69 -15.58 12.26 -6.91
C VAL A 69 -16.75 11.90 -6.00
N GLU A 70 -17.95 12.22 -6.46
CA GLU A 70 -19.20 11.89 -5.78
C GLU A 70 -19.49 10.40 -5.96
N THR A 71 -19.67 9.70 -4.83
CA THR A 71 -20.45 8.48 -4.80
C THR A 71 -21.76 8.82 -4.13
N GLU A 72 -22.76 9.16 -4.94
CA GLU A 72 -24.14 9.31 -4.48
C GLU A 72 -24.66 7.94 -4.06
N HIS A 73 -24.95 7.77 -2.77
CA HIS A 73 -26.04 6.97 -2.18
C HIS A 73 -25.79 6.78 -0.67
N ALA A 74 -26.18 7.77 0.13
CA ALA A 74 -26.44 7.60 1.57
C ALA A 74 -27.41 8.70 2.05
N PRO A 75 -28.36 8.40 2.94
CA PRO A 75 -29.47 9.30 3.26
C PRO A 75 -29.01 10.52 4.06
N SER A 76 -29.55 11.68 3.72
CA SER A 76 -29.24 12.98 4.32
C SER A 76 -29.66 13.06 5.79
N LEU A 77 -28.70 13.30 6.69
CA LEU A 77 -28.93 13.68 8.09
C LEU A 77 -29.01 15.22 8.24
N PRO A 78 -29.79 15.75 9.20
CA PRO A 78 -30.15 17.15 9.27
C PRO A 78 -28.99 18.04 9.75
N GLN A 79 -28.82 19.19 9.08
CA GLN A 79 -27.87 20.24 9.47
C GLN A 79 -28.30 20.89 10.79
N ARG A 80 -27.40 20.88 11.78
CA ARG A 80 -27.49 21.76 12.94
C ARG A 80 -26.17 22.50 13.13
N ALA A 81 -26.28 23.81 13.27
CA ALA A 81 -25.20 24.77 13.13
C ALA A 81 -24.23 24.82 14.32
N SER A 82 -23.02 25.27 13.98
CA SER A 82 -22.00 25.98 14.79
C SER A 82 -21.32 25.27 15.97
N SER A 83 -20.15 24.65 15.73
CA SER A 83 -18.99 24.69 16.66
C SER A 83 -17.67 24.29 15.97
N SER A 84 -16.63 25.13 16.07
CA SER A 84 -15.20 24.91 15.77
C SER A 84 -14.82 23.92 14.65
N LYS A 85 -14.55 24.45 13.44
CA LYS A 85 -14.08 23.67 12.28
C LYS A 85 -12.74 22.93 12.51
N ASN A 86 -11.90 23.36 13.45
CA ASN A 86 -10.51 22.86 13.57
C ASN A 86 -10.31 21.54 14.33
N THR A 87 -11.21 21.15 15.23
CA THR A 87 -11.04 19.93 16.05
C THR A 87 -11.53 18.68 15.30
N ASN A 88 -12.65 18.82 14.58
CA ASN A 88 -13.23 17.74 13.79
C ASN A 88 -12.34 17.33 12.62
N ASP A 89 -11.66 18.28 11.97
CA ASP A 89 -10.73 17.99 10.89
C ASP A 89 -9.48 17.25 11.40
N LYS A 90 -8.89 17.68 12.53
CA LYS A 90 -7.75 16.98 13.16
C LYS A 90 -8.11 15.58 13.63
N MET A 91 -9.27 15.41 14.27
CA MET A 91 -9.78 14.09 14.67
C MET A 91 -10.06 13.21 13.45
N ARG A 92 -10.57 13.76 12.35
CA ARG A 92 -10.80 13.05 11.09
C ARG A 92 -9.48 12.62 10.43
N THR A 93 -8.46 13.46 10.43
CA THR A 93 -7.12 13.11 9.91
C THR A 93 -6.45 12.02 10.74
N ILE A 94 -6.52 12.10 12.07
CA ILE A 94 -6.00 11.06 12.97
C ILE A 94 -6.79 9.75 12.82
N ALA A 95 -8.11 9.82 12.62
CA ALA A 95 -8.92 8.64 12.34
C ALA A 95 -8.61 8.02 10.96
N ARG A 96 -8.29 8.84 9.95
CA ARG A 96 -7.82 8.38 8.63
C ARG A 96 -6.41 7.78 8.67
N SER A 97 -5.54 8.19 9.59
CA SER A 97 -4.19 7.65 9.72
C SER A 97 -4.11 6.38 10.56
N LYS A 98 -5.06 6.16 11.48
CA LYS A 98 -5.12 4.93 12.29
C LYS A 98 -5.55 3.74 11.44
N GLY A 99 -4.64 2.77 11.29
CA GLY A 99 -4.92 1.49 10.63
C GLY A 99 -4.80 1.50 9.12
N ARG A 100 -4.22 2.55 8.51
CA ARG A 100 -4.09 2.66 7.05
C ARG A 100 -3.33 1.47 6.43
N LEU A 101 -2.24 1.04 7.06
CA LEU A 101 -1.51 -0.17 6.66
C LEU A 101 -2.42 -1.40 6.62
N SER A 102 -3.20 -1.61 7.68
CA SER A 102 -4.14 -2.73 7.77
C SER A 102 -5.25 -2.64 6.73
N SER A 103 -5.73 -1.44 6.41
CA SER A 103 -6.72 -1.22 5.35
C SER A 103 -6.16 -1.54 3.96
N VAL A 104 -4.95 -1.07 3.65
CA VAL A 104 -4.25 -1.34 2.39
C VAL A 104 -4.03 -2.84 2.22
N VAL A 105 -3.40 -3.49 3.21
CA VAL A 105 -3.15 -4.94 3.18
C VAL A 105 -4.46 -5.72 3.14
N GLY A 106 -5.48 -5.27 3.90
CA GLY A 106 -6.80 -5.87 3.91
C GLY A 106 -7.47 -5.83 2.54
N SER A 107 -7.37 -4.70 1.83
CA SER A 107 -7.94 -4.54 0.48
C SER A 107 -7.32 -5.52 -0.51
N ILE A 108 -5.99 -5.66 -0.50
CA ILE A 108 -5.26 -6.62 -1.34
C ILE A 108 -5.68 -8.05 -1.01
N LYS A 109 -5.64 -8.44 0.27
CA LYS A 109 -5.99 -9.80 0.70
C LYS A 109 -7.44 -10.14 0.34
N SER A 110 -8.34 -9.18 0.46
CA SER A 110 -9.76 -9.35 0.13
C SER A 110 -9.98 -9.52 -1.37
N ALA A 111 -9.34 -8.69 -2.20
CA ALA A 111 -9.42 -8.80 -3.65
C ALA A 111 -8.90 -10.15 -4.14
N VAL A 112 -7.74 -10.58 -3.66
CA VAL A 112 -7.14 -11.87 -4.05
C VAL A 112 -7.99 -13.05 -3.57
N THR A 113 -8.53 -13.00 -2.34
CA THR A 113 -9.43 -14.05 -1.83
C THR A 113 -10.70 -14.15 -2.67
N ARG A 114 -11.26 -13.00 -3.05
CA ARG A 114 -12.44 -12.95 -3.92
C ARG A 114 -12.15 -13.58 -5.28
N TYR A 115 -11.04 -13.23 -5.92
CA TYR A 115 -10.62 -13.81 -7.19
C TYR A 115 -10.44 -15.34 -7.08
N ALA A 116 -9.78 -15.82 -6.02
CA ALA A 116 -9.59 -17.25 -5.82
C ALA A 116 -10.92 -18.00 -5.67
N ASN A 117 -11.87 -17.43 -4.92
CA ASN A 117 -13.21 -18.01 -4.76
C ASN A 117 -14.00 -18.02 -6.08
N GLU A 118 -13.96 -16.92 -6.83
CA GLU A 118 -14.66 -16.79 -8.13
C GLU A 118 -14.12 -17.79 -9.17
N ASN A 119 -12.82 -18.10 -9.13
CA ASN A 119 -12.16 -19.04 -10.04
C ASN A 119 -12.03 -20.47 -9.48
N ASN A 120 -12.66 -20.77 -8.33
CA ASN A 120 -12.59 -22.08 -7.66
C ASN A 120 -11.16 -22.55 -7.37
N ILE A 121 -10.24 -21.62 -7.08
CA ILE A 121 -8.85 -21.93 -6.75
C ILE A 121 -8.73 -22.10 -5.22
N SER A 122 -8.24 -23.27 -4.79
CA SER A 122 -7.99 -23.53 -3.36
C SER A 122 -6.86 -22.64 -2.84
N PHE A 123 -7.22 -21.62 -2.07
CA PHE A 123 -6.26 -20.65 -1.54
C PHE A 123 -6.72 -20.07 -0.21
N LYS A 124 -5.75 -19.81 0.66
CA LYS A 124 -6.00 -19.14 1.94
C LYS A 124 -4.79 -18.35 2.37
N TRP A 125 -5.02 -17.10 2.76
CA TRP A 125 -4.02 -16.31 3.44
C TRP A 125 -3.77 -16.82 4.87
N GLN A 126 -2.54 -16.69 5.34
CA GLN A 126 -2.29 -16.64 6.78
C GLN A 126 -3.11 -15.49 7.40
N THR A 127 -3.73 -15.73 8.56
CA THR A 127 -4.69 -14.78 9.18
C THR A 127 -4.08 -13.40 9.41
N ARG A 128 -2.85 -13.36 9.92
CA ARG A 128 -2.10 -12.12 10.20
C ARG A 128 -0.99 -11.93 9.17
N PHE A 129 -0.43 -10.73 9.13
CA PHE A 129 0.79 -10.42 8.40
C PHE A 129 1.85 -9.93 9.38
N HIS A 130 3.11 -10.03 8.97
CA HIS A 130 4.24 -9.47 9.71
C HIS A 130 4.53 -8.06 9.17
N ASP A 131 4.59 -7.08 10.06
CA ASP A 131 4.95 -5.70 9.73
C ASP A 131 6.16 -5.24 10.55
N ARG A 132 6.96 -4.35 9.97
CA ARG A 132 8.10 -3.71 10.62
C ARG A 132 8.26 -2.30 10.12
N ILE A 133 8.31 -1.34 11.04
CA ILE A 133 8.59 0.06 10.71
C ILE A 133 10.08 0.22 10.41
N ILE A 134 10.39 0.65 9.19
CA ILE A 134 11.75 0.97 8.74
C ILE A 134 12.06 2.39 9.20
N ARG A 135 13.13 2.57 10.01
CA ARG A 135 13.40 3.86 10.69
C ARG A 135 14.57 4.64 10.11
N ASN A 136 15.39 4.03 9.26
CA ASN A 136 16.57 4.66 8.68
C ASN A 136 16.93 4.06 7.32
N GLN A 137 17.75 4.80 6.56
CA GLN A 137 18.15 4.42 5.21
C GLN A 137 18.95 3.11 5.15
N ASN A 138 19.79 2.83 6.14
CA ASN A 138 20.59 1.59 6.16
C ASN A 138 19.70 0.35 6.31
N GLU A 139 18.67 0.45 7.14
CA GLU A 139 17.65 -0.60 7.29
C GLU A 139 16.82 -0.73 6.01
N LEU A 140 16.42 0.38 5.38
CA LEU A 140 15.73 0.37 4.10
C LEU A 140 16.55 -0.35 3.02
N ASN A 141 17.82 0.03 2.85
CA ASN A 141 18.71 -0.58 1.87
C ASN A 141 18.88 -2.09 2.10
N ARG A 142 19.01 -2.53 3.35
CA ARG A 142 19.13 -3.96 3.68
C ARG A 142 17.85 -4.73 3.35
N ILE A 143 16.70 -4.17 3.69
CA ILE A 143 15.40 -4.81 3.41
C ILE A 143 15.15 -4.83 1.90
N ALA A 144 15.42 -3.72 1.21
CA ALA A 144 15.28 -3.63 -0.24
C ALA A 144 16.17 -4.65 -0.95
N GLN A 145 17.46 -4.68 -0.59
CA GLN A 145 18.41 -5.66 -1.13
C GLN A 145 17.96 -7.11 -0.82
N HIS A 146 17.44 -7.38 0.37
CA HIS A 146 16.91 -8.72 0.69
C HIS A 146 15.72 -9.09 -0.19
N ILE A 147 14.75 -8.17 -0.35
CA ILE A 147 13.56 -8.37 -1.18
C ILE A 147 13.95 -8.61 -2.64
N GLU A 148 14.81 -7.77 -3.22
CA GLU A 148 15.27 -7.90 -4.61
C GLU A 148 16.00 -9.21 -4.90
N ASN A 149 16.78 -9.72 -3.94
CA ASN A 149 17.55 -10.95 -4.11
C ASN A 149 16.73 -12.22 -3.81
N ASN A 150 15.55 -12.10 -3.20
CA ASN A 150 14.73 -13.24 -2.79
C ASN A 150 14.31 -14.14 -3.98
N PRO A 151 13.85 -13.62 -5.14
CA PRO A 151 13.53 -14.45 -6.30
C PRO A 151 14.70 -15.32 -6.81
N CYS A 152 15.94 -14.82 -6.66
CA CYS A 152 17.15 -15.51 -7.07
C CYS A 152 17.57 -16.58 -6.06
N ASN A 153 17.43 -16.29 -4.76
CA ASN A 153 17.84 -17.17 -3.68
C ASN A 153 16.79 -18.23 -3.32
N TRP A 154 15.55 -18.08 -3.81
CA TRP A 154 14.44 -19.00 -3.56
C TRP A 154 14.74 -20.47 -3.85
N LYS A 155 15.53 -20.78 -4.87
CA LYS A 155 15.85 -22.18 -5.21
C LYS A 155 16.70 -22.89 -4.15
N THR A 156 17.33 -22.12 -3.27
CA THR A 156 18.30 -22.58 -2.27
C THR A 156 17.87 -22.25 -0.84
N ASP A 157 16.69 -21.65 -0.66
CA ASP A 157 16.21 -21.21 0.64
C ASP A 157 15.27 -22.27 1.23
N ASP A 158 15.77 -23.02 2.23
CA ASP A 158 15.03 -24.05 2.98
C ASP A 158 14.13 -23.45 4.08
N HIS A 159 14.07 -22.13 4.24
CA HIS A 159 13.46 -21.48 5.40
C HIS A 159 12.08 -20.83 5.20
N TYR A 160 11.29 -21.23 4.19
CA TYR A 160 9.90 -20.76 4.02
C TYR A 160 8.91 -21.79 3.46
#